data_AF-A0A6N7LM99-F1
#
_entry.id   AF-A0A6N7LM99-F1
#
_cell.length_a   1.000
_cell.length_b   1.000
_cell.length_c   1.000
_cell.angle_alpha   90.00
_cell.angle_beta   90.00
_cell.angle_gamma   90.00
#
_symmetry.space_group_name_H-M   'P 1'
#
loop_
_entity.id
_entity.type
_entity.pdbx_description
1 polymer ?
#
loop_
_entity_poly.entity_id
_entity_poly.type
_entity_poly.pdbx_seq_one_letter_code
_entity_poly.pdbx_strand_id
1 'polypeptide(L)'
;MATSLKIDDTLKSRVQQLASQRRRSPHWIMLEAIQQYVEREEARESFKQEALASWAAYKETGRHLTGEEVRTWLTTWGTDDEKPVPECHK
;
A
#
# COMPACT_ATOMS: atom_id res chain seq x y z
N MET A 1 -22.20 -14.63 -0.38
CA MET A 1 -23.16 -13.75 0.32
C MET A 1 -23.42 -12.53 -0.56
N ALA A 2 -24.64 -11.99 -0.62
CA ALA A 2 -24.95 -10.82 -1.44
C ALA A 2 -25.09 -9.59 -0.55
N THR A 3 -24.41 -8.50 -0.92
CA THR A 3 -24.49 -7.20 -0.24
C THR A 3 -25.08 -6.19 -1.21
N SER A 4 -26.12 -5.46 -0.79
CA SER A 4 -26.70 -4.38 -1.60
C SER A 4 -25.97 -3.06 -1.32
N LEU A 5 -25.62 -2.33 -2.37
CA LEU A 5 -24.92 -1.06 -2.30
C LEU A 5 -25.83 0.06 -2.81
N LYS A 6 -25.95 1.12 -2.02
CA LYS A 6 -26.65 2.33 -2.45
C LYS A 6 -25.64 3.26 -3.13
N ILE A 7 -25.85 3.51 -4.42
CA ILE A 7 -25.09 4.48 -5.21
C ILE A 7 -26.08 5.46 -5.84
N ASP A 8 -25.67 6.71 -5.99
CA ASP A 8 -26.47 7.72 -6.69
C ASP A 8 -26.49 7.47 -8.21
N ASP A 9 -27.46 8.06 -8.89
CA ASP A 9 -27.66 7.86 -10.33
C ASP A 9 -26.47 8.38 -11.17
N THR A 10 -25.75 9.39 -10.68
CA THR A 10 -24.57 9.92 -11.37
C THR A 10 -23.45 8.89 -11.36
N LEU A 11 -23.14 8.32 -10.19
CA LEU A 11 -22.14 7.28 -10.06
C LEU A 11 -22.54 6.01 -10.84
N LYS A 12 -23.81 5.61 -10.76
CA LYS A 12 -24.34 4.46 -11.51
C LYS A 12 -24.13 4.61 -13.02
N SER A 13 -24.46 5.78 -13.59
CA SER A 13 -24.27 6.07 -15.01
C SER A 13 -22.78 5.99 -15.40
N ARG A 14 -21.89 6.57 -14.60
CA ARG A 14 -20.44 6.52 -14.82
C ARG A 14 -19.89 5.09 -14.79
N VAL A 15 -20.35 4.26 -13.86
CA VAL A 15 -19.96 2.84 -13.77
C VAL A 15 -20.42 2.07 -15.00
N GLN A 16 -21.65 2.30 -15.47
CA GLN A 16 -22.18 1.65 -16.67
C GLN A 16 -21.40 2.03 -17.93
N GLN A 17 -21.05 3.31 -18.08
CA GLN A 17 -20.22 3.78 -19.19
C GLN A 17 -18.83 3.15 -19.16
N LEU A 18 -18.18 3.14 -17.99
CA LEU A 18 -16.85 2.53 -17.81
C LEU A 18 -16.87 1.03 -18.09
N ALA A 19 -17.89 0.32 -17.59
CA ALA A 19 -18.12 -1.09 -17.84
C ALA A 19 -18.23 -1.39 -19.33
N SER A 20 -19.00 -0.58 -20.07
CA SER A 20 -19.18 -0.71 -21.52
C SER A 20 -17.86 -0.51 -22.27
N GLN A 21 -17.11 0.55 -21.93
CA GLN A 21 -15.80 0.84 -22.53
C GLN A 21 -14.79 -0.28 -22.29
N ARG A 22 -14.79 -0.88 -21.08
CA ARG A 22 -13.88 -1.98 -20.71
C ARG A 22 -14.39 -3.36 -21.06
N ARG A 23 -15.58 -3.49 -21.66
CA ARG A 23 -16.25 -4.77 -21.97
C ARG A 23 -16.39 -5.66 -20.73
N ARG A 24 -16.76 -5.07 -19.60
CA ARG A 24 -17.00 -5.76 -18.32
C ARG A 24 -18.42 -5.47 -17.84
N SER A 25 -18.91 -6.24 -16.87
CA SER A 25 -20.19 -5.94 -16.23
C SER A 25 -20.03 -4.77 -15.25
N PRO A 26 -21.08 -3.95 -15.05
CA PRO A 26 -21.09 -2.93 -13.99
C PRO A 26 -20.76 -3.50 -12.60
N HIS A 27 -21.24 -4.73 -12.33
CA HIS A 27 -20.95 -5.42 -11.08
C HIS A 27 -19.46 -5.71 -10.91
N TRP A 28 -18.79 -6.20 -11.96
CA TRP A 28 -17.36 -6.44 -11.94
C TRP A 28 -16.57 -5.15 -11.65
N ILE A 29 -16.95 -4.03 -12.28
CA ILE A 29 -16.33 -2.72 -12.04
C ILE A 29 -16.50 -2.28 -10.58
N MET A 30 -17.67 -2.49 -9.99
CA MET A 30 -17.92 -2.14 -8.58
C MET A 30 -17.08 -2.99 -7.63
N LEU A 31 -17.00 -4.31 -7.86
CA LEU A 31 -16.18 -5.19 -7.02
C LEU A 31 -14.69 -4.83 -7.12
N GLU A 32 -14.20 -4.61 -8.33
CA GLU A 32 -12.82 -4.19 -8.56
C GLU A 32 -12.51 -2.88 -7.83
N ALA A 33 -13.40 -1.89 -7.90
CA ALA A 33 -13.22 -0.62 -7.20
C ALA A 33 -13.19 -0.77 -5.67
N ILE A 34 -14.04 -1.65 -5.12
CA ILE A 34 -14.05 -1.94 -3.68
C ILE A 34 -12.77 -2.65 -3.27
N GLN A 35 -12.33 -3.66 -4.04
CA GLN A 35 -11.09 -4.38 -3.77
C GLN A 35 -9.89 -3.43 -3.75
N GLN A 36 -9.72 -2.63 -4.80
CA GLN A 36 -8.62 -1.65 -4.87
C GLN A 36 -8.66 -0.62 -3.74
N TYR A 37 -9.86 -0.23 -3.28
CA TYR A 37 -9.99 0.65 -2.12
C TYR A 37 -9.52 -0.05 -0.84
N VAL A 38 -10.02 -1.25 -0.57
CA VAL A 38 -9.69 -2.02 0.63
C VAL A 38 -8.18 -2.31 0.69
N GLU A 39 -7.60 -2.82 -0.40
CA GLU A 39 -6.16 -3.12 -0.47
C GLU A 39 -5.31 -1.88 -0.17
N ARG A 40 -5.71 -0.70 -0.67
CA ARG A 40 -4.99 0.56 -0.38
C ARG A 40 -5.11 0.97 1.08
N GLU A 41 -6.30 0.85 1.68
CA GLU A 41 -6.49 1.19 3.09
C GLU A 41 -5.75 0.22 4.02
N GLU A 42 -5.75 -1.07 3.71
CA GLU A 42 -5.00 -2.09 4.44
C GLU A 42 -3.49 -1.84 4.34
N ALA A 43 -2.96 -1.56 3.15
CA ALA A 43 -1.55 -1.22 2.96
C ALA A 43 -1.15 0.05 3.75
N ARG A 44 -2.03 1.06 3.78
CA ARG A 44 -1.80 2.28 4.54
C ARG A 44 -1.75 2.02 6.05
N GLU A 45 -2.67 1.21 6.56
CA GLU A 45 -2.68 0.89 7.99
C GLU A 45 -1.48 0.01 8.36
N SER A 46 -1.11 -0.98 7.53
CA SER A 46 0.10 -1.79 7.74
C SER A 46 1.34 -0.91 7.84
N PHE A 47 1.54 -0.01 6.88
CA PHE A 47 2.67 0.92 6.89
C PHE A 47 2.72 1.78 8.15
N LYS A 48 1.57 2.29 8.60
CA LYS A 48 1.46 3.08 9.83
C LYS A 48 1.81 2.24 11.06
N GLN A 49 1.30 1.01 11.15
CA GLN A 49 1.59 0.12 12.28
C GLN A 49 3.06 -0.27 12.33
N GLU A 50 3.68 -0.55 11.17
CA GLU A 50 5.13 -0.81 11.06
C GLU A 50 5.95 0.40 11.53
N ALA A 51 5.56 1.62 11.15
CA ALA A 51 6.23 2.84 11.61
C ALA A 51 6.10 3.05 13.13
N LEU A 52 4.92 2.81 13.70
CA LEU A 52 4.69 2.90 15.14
C LEU A 52 5.48 1.83 15.92
N ALA A 53 5.53 0.60 15.40
CA ALA A 53 6.32 -0.48 15.97
C ALA A 53 7.82 -0.16 15.94
N SER A 54 8.31 0.35 14.81
CA SER A 54 9.71 0.80 14.66
C SER A 54 10.04 1.93 15.65
N TRP A 55 9.13 2.89 15.82
CA TRP A 55 9.29 3.96 16.80
C TRP A 55 9.33 3.45 18.25
N ALA A 56 8.46 2.51 18.60
CA ALA A 56 8.48 1.88 19.91
C ALA A 56 9.81 1.15 20.17
N ALA A 57 10.27 0.34 19.20
CA ALA A 57 11.53 -0.38 19.28
C ALA A 57 12.75 0.55 19.40
N TYR A 58 12.76 1.67 18.67
CA TYR A 58 13.81 2.68 18.80
C TYR A 58 13.82 3.31 20.19
N LYS A 59 12.66 3.71 20.73
CA LYS A 59 12.58 4.28 22.08
C LYS A 59 13.07 3.32 23.17
N GLU A 60 12.84 2.02 22.99
CA GLU A 60 13.25 1.00 23.96
C GLU A 60 14.74 0.64 23.82
N THR A 61 15.23 0.45 22.60
CA THR A 61 16.56 -0.13 22.35
C THR A 61 17.63 0.91 22.01
N GLY A 62 17.21 2.09 21.54
CA GLY A 62 18.08 3.10 20.92
C GLY A 62 18.66 2.68 19.56
N ARG A 63 18.38 1.46 19.08
CA ARG A 63 18.96 0.94 17.84
C ARG A 63 18.30 1.57 16.62
N HIS A 64 19.10 2.10 15.71
CA HIS A 64 18.68 2.74 14.49
C HIS A 64 19.71 2.56 13.38
N LEU A 65 19.32 2.96 12.17
CA LEU A 65 20.24 3.27 11.08
C LEU A 65 20.15 4.77 10.82
N THR A 66 21.29 5.39 10.52
CA THR A 66 21.31 6.77 10.06
C THR A 66 20.79 6.85 8.63
N GLY A 67 20.30 8.05 8.25
CA GLY A 67 19.83 8.27 6.88
C GLY A 67 20.94 8.10 5.83
N GLU A 68 22.21 8.28 6.21
CA GLU A 68 23.35 8.09 5.29
C GLU A 68 23.62 6.60 5.01
N GLU A 69 23.57 5.75 6.02
CA GLU A 69 23.75 4.30 5.85
C GLU A 69 22.62 3.72 5.00
N VAL A 70 21.38 4.13 5.26
CA VAL A 70 20.22 3.70 4.47
C VAL A 70 20.38 4.14 3.01
N ARG A 71 20.74 5.41 2.76
CA ARG A 71 20.98 5.89 1.38
C ARG A 71 22.11 5.12 0.69
N THR A 72 23.23 4.93 1.38
CA THR A 72 24.38 4.19 0.85
C THR A 72 23.99 2.77 0.48
N TRP A 73 23.25 2.08 1.34
CA TRP A 73 22.71 0.76 1.05
C TRP A 73 21.76 0.76 -0.15
N LEU A 74 20.79 1.68 -0.21
CA LEU A 74 19.85 1.80 -1.33
C LEU A 74 20.54 2.06 -2.67
N THR A 75 21.68 2.77 -2.69
CA THR A 75 22.44 2.98 -3.94
C THR A 75 23.05 1.70 -4.53
N THR A 76 23.14 0.63 -3.74
CA THR A 76 23.65 -0.67 -4.22
C THR A 76 22.56 -1.55 -4.85
N TRP A 77 21.28 -1.22 -4.65
CA TRP A 77 20.17 -2.03 -5.15
C TRP A 77 20.11 -2.04 -6.68
N GLY A 78 19.90 -3.22 -7.26
CA GLY A 78 19.84 -3.40 -8.70
C GLY A 78 21.20 -3.31 -9.41
N THR A 79 22.30 -3.39 -8.64
CA THR A 79 23.68 -3.48 -9.16
C THR A 79 24.28 -4.87 -8.89
N ASP A 80 25.38 -5.21 -9.55
CA ASP A 80 26.11 -6.46 -9.31
C ASP A 80 26.70 -6.53 -7.88
N ASP A 81 26.82 -5.39 -7.19
CA ASP A 81 27.36 -5.24 -5.84
C ASP A 81 26.27 -4.95 -4.78
N GLU A 82 25.04 -5.44 -4.99
CA GLU A 82 23.93 -5.25 -4.05
C GLU A 82 24.27 -5.78 -2.65
N LYS A 83 24.21 -4.90 -1.64
CA LYS A 83 24.63 -5.21 -0.26
C LYS A 83 23.46 -5.69 0.60
N PRO A 84 23.71 -6.55 1.60
CA PRO A 84 22.69 -6.90 2.59
C PRO A 84 22.29 -5.68 3.42
N VAL A 85 21.11 -5.76 4.04
CA VAL A 85 20.61 -4.71 4.93
C VAL A 85 21.62 -4.43 6.07
N PRO A 86 21.97 -3.16 6.34
CA PRO A 86 22.85 -2.81 7.45
C PRO A 86 22.24 -3.16 8.81
N GLU A 87 23.07 -3.52 9.79
CA GLU A 87 22.61 -3.79 11.16
C GLU A 87 22.35 -2.49 11.95
N CYS A 88 21.21 -2.44 12.65
CA CYS A 88 20.89 -1.31 13.52
C CYS A 88 21.83 -1.21 14.72
N HIS A 89 22.28 0.00 15.03
CA HIS A 89 23.22 0.32 16.13
C HIS A 89 22.72 1.53 16.95
N LYS A 90 23.37 1.81 18.09
CA LYS A 90 23.02 2.93 18.97
C LYS A 90 23.72 4.22 18.60
#